data_AF-A0A1V2PUL8-F1
#
_entry.id   AF-A0A1V2PUL8-F1
#
_cell.length_a   1.000
_cell.length_b   1.000
_cell.length_c   1.000
_cell.angle_alpha   90.00
_cell.angle_beta   90.00
_cell.angle_gamma   90.00
#
_symmetry.space_group_name_H-M   'P 1'
#
loop_
_entity.id
_entity.type
_entity.pdbx_description
1 polymer ?
#
loop_
_entity_poly.entity_id
_entity_poly.type
_entity_poly.pdbx_seq_one_letter_code
_entity_poly.pdbx_strand_id
1 'polypeptide(L)'
;MAWGGALALAVALSPVTAAHAADPVERCVLNNKNIGELSGLASDGSKMYATNDGGTKLTVFVLSKDCKLERTITNKTDPFDVEDMARTKDGTLWLADTGDNGKKRDTVALHALTPDGKTTLYRLSYPDGQHDAEALLMDQKGVPHLVTKEPFGAAQVYRPEGPLQSPGPVKLAKVASVDFKSTDTPGGPTQIPRAIGSILVTGGAVSHDGKVVALRTYTDAYLYSAPDGDIVAALSREPVRVPLPNEPQGETIAFEPDGTLLTGSEGVGQPIRAIAGATGMVSADPKPGAKPGNSAGAAGDTNAAPATEDSGFPTWLAVVIGMAVVLGGLAYLGRKGTSR
;
A
#
# COMPACT_ATOMS: atom_id res chain seq x y z
N MET A 1 19.53 39.25 60.56
CA MET A 1 19.65 39.77 59.18
C MET A 1 20.71 38.92 58.49
N ALA A 2 20.33 37.89 57.75
CA ALA A 2 19.91 37.89 56.33
C ALA A 2 21.11 37.68 55.39
N TRP A 3 21.13 36.82 54.36
CA TRP A 3 20.22 35.83 53.77
C TRP A 3 21.11 34.82 53.00
N GLY A 4 20.69 33.55 52.91
CA GLY A 4 21.27 32.55 52.00
C GLY A 4 20.46 32.49 50.70
N GLY A 5 21.11 32.73 49.56
CA GLY A 5 20.48 32.68 48.23
C GLY A 5 20.55 31.28 47.62
N ALA A 6 19.39 30.68 47.31
CA ALA A 6 19.29 29.46 46.54
C ALA A 6 19.16 29.79 45.04
N LEU A 7 20.04 29.22 44.21
CA LEU A 7 20.01 29.34 42.76
C LEU A 7 19.07 28.27 42.19
N ALA A 8 17.94 28.67 41.63
CA ALA A 8 17.03 27.78 40.92
C ALA A 8 17.45 27.66 39.45
N LEU A 9 17.88 26.47 39.02
CA LEU A 9 18.07 26.15 37.60
C LEU A 9 16.70 25.95 36.95
N ALA A 10 16.31 26.87 36.07
CA ALA A 10 15.13 26.72 35.23
C ALA A 10 15.50 25.84 34.02
N VAL A 11 14.98 24.61 33.97
CA VAL A 11 15.04 23.76 32.77
C VAL A 11 13.95 24.25 31.82
N ALA A 12 14.36 24.91 30.74
CA ALA A 12 13.46 25.30 29.66
C ALA A 12 13.07 24.06 28.85
N LEU A 13 11.83 23.60 29.01
CA LEU A 13 11.22 22.59 28.15
C LEU A 13 10.71 23.27 26.88
N SER A 14 11.47 23.18 25.78
CA SER A 14 10.95 23.56 24.47
C SER A 14 9.84 22.58 24.05
N PRO A 15 8.70 23.07 23.54
CA PRO A 15 7.66 22.18 23.01
C PRO A 15 8.21 21.46 21.78
N VAL A 16 8.19 20.13 21.81
CA VAL A 16 8.43 19.30 20.63
C VAL A 16 7.19 19.45 19.75
N THR A 17 7.27 20.27 18.71
CA THR A 17 6.26 20.30 17.65
C THR A 17 6.34 18.97 16.91
N ALA A 18 5.30 18.14 17.00
CA ALA A 18 5.13 17.00 16.11
C ALA A 18 5.20 17.53 14.67
N ALA A 19 6.11 16.99 13.86
CA ALA A 19 6.24 17.37 12.46
C ALA A 19 4.96 16.96 11.72
N HIS A 20 4.15 17.95 11.34
CA HIS A 20 3.06 17.74 10.39
C HIS A 20 3.70 17.60 9.00
N ALA A 21 3.37 16.54 8.26
CA ALA A 21 3.79 16.52 6.87
C ALA A 21 3.01 17.54 6.05
N ALA A 22 3.59 17.91 4.91
CA ALA A 22 2.91 18.72 3.93
C ALA A 22 1.69 17.99 3.38
N ASP A 23 0.67 18.74 2.98
CA ASP A 23 -0.44 18.21 2.20
C ASP A 23 0.07 17.53 0.92
N PRO A 24 -0.63 16.52 0.38
CA PRO A 24 -0.28 15.91 -0.89
C PRO A 24 -0.25 16.97 -2.01
N VAL A 25 0.91 17.18 -2.61
CA VAL A 25 1.09 18.09 -3.74
C VAL A 25 1.25 17.32 -5.04
N GLU A 26 0.67 17.83 -6.12
CA GLU A 26 0.95 17.30 -7.45
C GLU A 26 2.44 17.49 -7.78
N ARG A 27 3.11 16.38 -8.10
CA ARG A 27 4.50 16.40 -8.55
C ARG A 27 4.59 16.46 -10.06
N CYS A 28 3.86 15.59 -10.74
CA CYS A 28 3.83 15.52 -12.19
C CYS A 28 2.58 14.77 -12.67
N VAL A 29 2.25 14.93 -13.95
CA VAL A 29 1.10 14.28 -14.58
C VAL A 29 1.55 13.13 -15.48
N LEU A 30 0.98 11.95 -15.29
CA LEU A 30 1.30 10.75 -16.06
C LEU A 30 0.46 10.67 -17.33
N ASN A 31 0.88 11.39 -18.37
CA ASN A 31 0.15 11.46 -19.66
C ASN A 31 0.44 10.28 -20.61
N ASN A 32 1.30 9.35 -20.23
CA ASN A 32 1.67 8.23 -21.10
C ASN A 32 0.51 7.22 -21.19
N LYS A 33 -0.09 7.10 -22.37
CA LYS A 33 -1.24 6.20 -22.62
C LYS A 33 -0.95 4.71 -22.43
N ASN A 34 0.31 4.33 -22.32
CA ASN A 34 0.71 2.95 -22.02
C ASN A 34 0.75 2.67 -20.51
N ILE A 35 0.55 3.69 -19.67
CA ILE A 35 0.52 3.60 -18.21
C ILE A 35 -0.85 4.07 -17.73
N GLY A 36 -1.88 3.31 -18.13
CA GLY A 36 -3.28 3.64 -17.87
C GLY A 36 -3.87 2.98 -16.62
N GLU A 37 -3.23 1.91 -16.16
CA GLU A 37 -3.67 1.03 -15.07
C GLU A 37 -2.59 1.05 -13.99
N LEU A 38 -2.14 2.24 -13.58
CA LEU A 38 -0.98 2.39 -12.70
C LEU A 38 -1.25 1.76 -11.32
N SER A 39 -0.60 0.62 -11.07
CA SER A 39 -0.85 -0.20 -9.88
C SER A 39 0.36 -0.21 -8.93
N GLY A 40 1.55 -0.61 -9.40
CA GLY A 40 2.79 -0.60 -8.60
C GLY A 40 3.77 0.54 -8.88
N LEU A 41 4.46 1.05 -7.85
CA LEU A 41 5.49 2.10 -7.97
C LEU A 41 6.67 1.89 -7.01
N ALA A 42 7.89 2.18 -7.48
CA ALA A 42 9.07 2.32 -6.63
C ALA A 42 9.91 3.54 -7.04
N SER A 43 10.75 4.04 -6.14
CA SER A 43 11.67 5.16 -6.42
C SER A 43 13.06 4.88 -5.86
N ASP A 44 14.09 5.35 -6.55
CA ASP A 44 15.45 5.44 -6.02
C ASP A 44 15.89 6.89 -5.75
N GLY A 45 14.94 7.83 -5.79
CA GLY A 45 15.20 9.25 -5.63
C GLY A 45 15.81 9.93 -6.85
N SER A 46 16.09 9.19 -7.94
CA SER A 46 16.47 9.74 -9.24
C SER A 46 15.49 9.37 -10.34
N LYS A 47 14.96 8.14 -10.29
CA LYS A 47 13.96 7.57 -11.19
C LYS A 47 12.78 7.02 -10.40
N MET A 48 11.62 7.04 -11.03
CA MET A 48 10.46 6.26 -10.62
C MET A 48 10.33 5.05 -11.53
N TYR A 49 9.88 3.94 -10.96
CA TYR A 49 9.63 2.67 -11.65
C TYR A 49 8.16 2.36 -11.48
N ALA A 50 7.42 2.31 -12.58
CA ALA A 50 5.98 2.09 -12.57
C ALA A 50 5.64 0.79 -13.31
N THR A 51 4.61 0.09 -12.84
CA THR A 51 4.01 -1.04 -13.57
C THR A 51 2.50 -0.87 -13.61
N ASN A 52 1.87 -1.49 -14.60
CA ASN A 52 0.42 -1.50 -14.68
C ASN A 52 -0.14 -2.72 -13.94
N ASP A 53 -1.43 -2.67 -13.63
CA ASP A 53 -2.23 -3.85 -13.33
C ASP A 53 -2.15 -4.87 -14.49
N GLY A 54 -1.86 -6.13 -14.14
CA GLY A 54 -1.78 -7.24 -15.08
C GLY A 54 -0.80 -7.08 -16.24
N GLY A 55 -1.29 -7.37 -17.45
CA GLY A 55 -0.54 -7.32 -18.71
C GLY A 55 -0.07 -8.69 -19.22
N THR A 56 0.37 -8.74 -20.48
CA THR A 56 0.74 -10.00 -21.17
C THR A 56 2.23 -10.33 -21.16
N LYS A 57 3.00 -9.49 -20.45
CA LYS A 57 4.44 -9.61 -20.26
C LYS A 57 4.90 -8.70 -19.13
N LEU A 58 5.93 -9.09 -18.38
CA LEU A 58 6.52 -8.21 -17.36
C LEU A 58 7.00 -6.91 -18.02
N THR A 59 6.47 -5.79 -17.54
CA THR A 59 6.75 -4.46 -18.07
C THR A 59 6.93 -3.48 -16.91
N VAL A 60 8.09 -2.82 -16.87
CA VAL A 60 8.34 -1.70 -15.95
C VAL A 60 8.73 -0.46 -16.73
N PHE A 61 8.00 0.63 -16.50
CA PHE A 61 8.26 1.94 -17.06
C PHE A 61 9.23 2.70 -16.14
N VAL A 62 10.37 3.10 -16.68
CA VAL A 62 11.34 3.92 -15.95
C VAL A 62 11.08 5.38 -16.31
N LEU A 63 10.70 6.15 -15.31
CA LEU A 63 10.28 7.55 -15.44
C LEU A 63 11.31 8.48 -14.77
N SER A 64 11.46 9.69 -15.31
CA SER A 64 12.07 10.79 -14.57
C SER A 64 11.15 11.24 -13.42
N LYS A 65 11.65 12.12 -12.54
CA LYS A 65 10.84 12.75 -11.48
C LYS A 65 9.64 13.55 -12.00
N ASP A 66 9.68 13.98 -13.26
CA ASP A 66 8.64 14.75 -13.93
C ASP A 66 7.67 13.86 -14.74
N CYS A 67 7.57 12.56 -14.40
CA CYS A 67 6.71 11.57 -15.06
C CYS A 67 7.05 11.32 -16.54
N LYS A 68 8.22 11.73 -17.03
CA LYS A 68 8.66 11.48 -18.41
C LYS A 68 9.18 10.06 -18.55
N LEU A 69 8.63 9.29 -19.48
CA LEU A 69 9.16 7.97 -19.83
C LEU A 69 10.56 8.09 -20.43
N GLU A 70 11.52 7.40 -19.83
CA GLU A 70 12.91 7.35 -20.30
C GLU A 70 13.26 6.03 -20.97
N ARG A 71 12.80 4.91 -20.39
CA ARG A 71 12.94 3.57 -20.97
C ARG A 71 11.91 2.61 -20.39
N THR A 72 11.79 1.45 -21.01
CA THR A 72 10.96 0.34 -20.52
C THR A 72 11.83 -0.90 -20.32
N ILE A 73 11.74 -1.51 -19.14
CA ILE A 73 12.32 -2.83 -18.86
C ILE A 73 11.24 -3.85 -19.19
N THR A 74 11.59 -4.89 -19.94
CA THR A 74 10.63 -5.95 -20.28
C THR A 74 11.25 -7.33 -20.16
N ASN A 75 10.41 -8.31 -19.86
CA ASN A 75 10.72 -9.73 -20.00
C ASN A 75 9.54 -10.41 -20.72
N LYS A 76 9.77 -11.53 -21.42
CA LYS A 76 8.71 -12.26 -22.15
C LYS A 76 7.78 -13.07 -21.25
N THR A 77 8.14 -13.26 -19.97
CA THR A 77 7.25 -13.92 -19.00
C THR A 77 5.94 -13.18 -18.94
N ASP A 78 4.85 -13.91 -19.18
CA ASP A 78 3.46 -13.47 -19.09
C ASP A 78 3.00 -13.60 -17.63
N PRO A 79 2.88 -12.49 -16.87
CA PRO A 79 2.25 -12.53 -15.56
C PRO A 79 0.74 -12.67 -15.73
N PHE A 80 0.03 -13.05 -14.68
CA PHE A 80 -1.43 -13.11 -14.74
C PHE A 80 -2.07 -11.79 -14.33
N ASP A 81 -1.70 -11.27 -13.14
CA ASP A 81 -2.24 -10.07 -12.50
C ASP A 81 -1.17 -9.45 -11.60
N VAL A 82 -0.40 -8.49 -12.12
CA VAL A 82 0.58 -7.75 -11.30
C VAL A 82 -0.13 -6.63 -10.56
N GLU A 83 -0.10 -6.64 -9.23
CA GLU A 83 -0.87 -5.71 -8.41
C GLU A 83 -0.03 -4.70 -7.62
N ASP A 84 1.28 -4.95 -7.49
CA ASP A 84 2.17 -4.04 -6.80
C ASP A 84 3.64 -4.31 -7.19
N MET A 85 4.54 -3.42 -6.80
CA MET A 85 5.97 -3.59 -7.03
C MET A 85 6.82 -2.95 -5.93
N ALA A 86 7.83 -3.70 -5.47
CA ALA A 86 8.88 -3.19 -4.60
C ALA A 86 10.24 -3.14 -5.31
N ARG A 87 11.18 -2.33 -4.81
CA ARG A 87 12.57 -2.29 -5.29
C ARG A 87 13.53 -2.58 -4.15
N THR A 88 14.43 -3.54 -4.34
CA THR A 88 15.50 -3.85 -3.38
C THR A 88 16.75 -3.00 -3.62
N LYS A 89 17.68 -2.98 -2.65
CA LYS A 89 18.89 -2.14 -2.67
C LYS A 89 19.81 -2.41 -3.87
N ASP A 90 19.84 -3.66 -4.33
CA ASP A 90 20.58 -4.10 -5.51
C ASP A 90 19.95 -3.61 -6.84
N GLY A 91 18.79 -2.95 -6.78
CA GLY A 91 18.07 -2.45 -7.94
C GLY A 91 17.11 -3.45 -8.58
N THR A 92 16.97 -4.65 -8.01
CA THR A 92 15.98 -5.63 -8.47
C THR A 92 14.57 -5.11 -8.18
N LEU A 93 13.68 -5.25 -9.16
CA LEU A 93 12.28 -4.87 -9.11
C LEU A 93 11.46 -6.14 -8.89
N TRP A 94 10.71 -6.20 -7.80
CA TRP A 94 9.89 -7.33 -7.40
C TRP A 94 8.44 -7.02 -7.73
N LEU A 95 7.92 -7.62 -8.81
CA LEU A 95 6.54 -7.46 -9.22
C LEU A 95 5.68 -8.54 -8.57
N ALA A 96 4.56 -8.14 -7.97
CA ALA A 96 3.64 -9.02 -7.27
C ALA A 96 2.53 -9.50 -8.21
N ASP A 97 2.71 -10.68 -8.84
CA ASP A 97 1.69 -11.35 -9.65
C ASP A 97 0.71 -12.09 -8.72
N THR A 98 -0.09 -11.29 -8.00
CA THR A 98 -0.83 -11.70 -6.80
C THR A 98 -2.33 -11.41 -6.86
N GLY A 99 -2.82 -10.75 -7.91
CA GLY A 99 -4.24 -10.55 -8.11
C GLY A 99 -4.96 -11.86 -8.37
N ASP A 100 -6.14 -11.98 -7.76
CA ASP A 100 -7.02 -13.13 -7.86
C ASP A 100 -8.44 -12.77 -7.36
N ASN A 101 -9.08 -11.72 -7.90
CA ASN A 101 -10.42 -11.31 -7.42
C ASN A 101 -11.44 -12.46 -7.49
N GLY A 102 -11.23 -13.42 -8.41
CA GLY A 102 -12.05 -14.62 -8.56
C GLY A 102 -11.77 -15.75 -7.57
N LYS A 103 -10.67 -15.66 -6.80
CA LYS A 103 -10.16 -16.68 -5.87
C LYS A 103 -9.98 -18.06 -6.53
N LYS A 104 -9.33 -18.11 -7.69
CA LYS A 104 -9.18 -19.32 -8.53
C LYS A 104 -7.73 -19.79 -8.67
N ARG A 105 -6.75 -19.01 -8.23
CA ARG A 105 -5.32 -19.29 -8.43
C ARG A 105 -4.79 -20.11 -7.26
N ASP A 106 -4.40 -21.36 -7.52
CA ASP A 106 -3.77 -22.23 -6.50
C ASP A 106 -2.42 -21.69 -5.99
N THR A 107 -1.76 -20.87 -6.80
CA THR A 107 -0.51 -20.18 -6.45
C THR A 107 -0.52 -18.77 -6.97
N VAL A 108 0.07 -17.85 -6.21
CA VAL A 108 0.49 -16.53 -6.68
C VAL A 108 1.99 -16.51 -6.95
N ALA A 109 2.50 -15.41 -7.52
CA ALA A 109 3.90 -15.32 -7.90
C ALA A 109 4.53 -13.97 -7.53
N LEU A 110 5.85 -14.03 -7.30
CA LEU A 110 6.72 -12.86 -7.30
C LEU A 110 7.71 -12.99 -8.45
N HIS A 111 7.89 -11.91 -9.21
CA HIS A 111 8.87 -11.82 -10.27
C HIS A 111 10.00 -10.87 -9.88
N ALA A 112 11.19 -11.40 -9.65
CA ALA A 112 12.40 -10.61 -9.44
C ALA A 112 13.00 -10.22 -10.80
N LEU A 113 12.66 -9.03 -11.28
CA LEU A 113 13.08 -8.44 -12.54
C LEU A 113 14.29 -7.52 -12.33
N THR A 114 15.43 -7.87 -12.91
CA THR A 114 16.63 -7.05 -12.86
C THR A 114 16.56 -5.87 -13.85
N PRO A 115 17.36 -4.80 -13.64
CA PRO A 115 17.36 -3.63 -14.54
C PRO A 115 17.72 -3.92 -16.01
N ASP A 116 18.41 -5.04 -16.29
CA ASP A 116 18.74 -5.55 -17.63
C ASP A 116 17.67 -6.49 -18.21
N GLY A 117 16.55 -6.70 -17.50
CA GLY A 117 15.38 -7.44 -18.00
C GLY A 117 15.42 -8.95 -17.78
N LYS A 118 16.34 -9.47 -16.97
CA LYS A 118 16.30 -10.89 -16.54
C LYS A 118 15.29 -11.04 -15.41
N THR A 119 14.56 -12.14 -15.40
CA THR A 119 13.55 -12.40 -14.37
C THR A 119 13.77 -13.75 -13.71
N THR A 120 13.51 -13.82 -12.40
CA THR A 120 13.36 -15.08 -11.66
C THR A 120 11.95 -15.14 -11.09
N LEU A 121 11.26 -16.25 -11.31
CA LEU A 121 9.91 -16.50 -10.84
C LEU A 121 9.93 -17.27 -9.51
N TYR A 122 9.15 -16.81 -8.55
CA TYR A 122 8.93 -17.50 -7.28
C TYR A 122 7.43 -17.68 -7.05
N ARG A 123 6.93 -18.91 -7.08
CA ARG A 123 5.55 -19.23 -6.73
C ARG A 123 5.38 -19.36 -5.22
N LEU A 124 4.19 -18.98 -4.77
CA LEU A 124 3.78 -18.97 -3.37
C LEU A 124 2.38 -19.56 -3.27
N SER A 125 2.10 -20.30 -2.20
CA SER A 125 0.76 -20.82 -1.92
C SER A 125 0.30 -20.43 -0.53
N TYR A 126 -0.93 -19.95 -0.45
CA TYR A 126 -1.58 -19.62 0.82
C TYR A 126 -1.94 -20.89 1.59
N PRO A 127 -1.88 -20.86 2.94
CA PRO A 127 -2.16 -22.04 3.76
C PRO A 127 -3.67 -22.29 3.96
N ASP A 128 -4.52 -21.31 3.68
CA ASP A 128 -5.93 -21.26 4.08
C ASP A 128 -6.89 -20.90 2.93
N GLY A 129 -6.47 -21.12 1.68
CA GLY A 129 -7.28 -20.88 0.48
C GLY A 129 -6.75 -19.73 -0.37
N GLN A 130 -7.36 -19.53 -1.54
CA GLN A 130 -6.95 -18.49 -2.48
C GLN A 130 -7.30 -17.10 -1.95
N HIS A 131 -6.40 -16.13 -2.14
CA HIS A 131 -6.59 -14.75 -1.75
C HIS A 131 -6.15 -13.81 -2.86
N ASP A 132 -6.88 -12.70 -2.94
CA ASP A 132 -6.58 -11.54 -3.76
C ASP A 132 -5.65 -10.61 -2.95
N ALA A 133 -4.41 -10.41 -3.40
CA ALA A 133 -3.45 -9.58 -2.68
C ALA A 133 -2.89 -8.48 -3.57
N GLU A 134 -2.96 -7.26 -3.07
CA GLU A 134 -2.70 -6.05 -3.85
C GLU A 134 -1.70 -5.11 -3.19
N ALA A 135 -0.91 -5.64 -2.27
CA ALA A 135 0.18 -4.89 -1.69
C ALA A 135 1.37 -5.81 -1.38
N LEU A 136 2.56 -5.32 -1.73
CA LEU A 136 3.84 -5.96 -1.47
C LEU A 136 4.68 -5.10 -0.53
N LEU A 137 4.92 -5.60 0.67
CA LEU A 137 5.89 -5.02 1.59
C LEU A 137 7.17 -5.84 1.57
N MET A 138 8.29 -5.22 1.18
CA MET A 138 9.60 -5.86 1.12
C MET A 138 10.47 -5.38 2.28
N ASP A 139 10.90 -6.30 3.16
CA ASP A 139 11.80 -5.93 4.24
C ASP A 139 13.24 -5.68 3.75
N GLN A 140 14.10 -5.15 4.63
CA GLN A 140 15.49 -4.84 4.31
C GLN A 140 16.37 -6.08 4.05
N LYS A 141 15.88 -7.28 4.38
CA LYS A 141 16.53 -8.57 4.13
C LYS A 141 16.02 -9.22 2.83
N GLY A 142 15.04 -8.61 2.15
CA GLY A 142 14.43 -9.15 0.94
C GLY A 142 13.34 -10.19 1.21
N VAL A 143 12.74 -10.22 2.41
CA VAL A 143 11.60 -11.08 2.72
C VAL A 143 10.30 -10.36 2.34
N PRO A 144 9.52 -10.90 1.39
CA PRO A 144 8.26 -10.30 0.97
C PRO A 144 7.14 -10.59 1.97
N HIS A 145 6.25 -9.62 2.14
CA HIS A 145 4.98 -9.75 2.83
C HIS A 145 3.86 -9.31 1.88
N LEU A 146 2.91 -10.21 1.63
CA LEU A 146 1.74 -9.96 0.79
C LEU A 146 0.58 -9.55 1.69
N VAL A 147 -0.17 -8.52 1.29
CA VAL A 147 -1.33 -8.03 2.05
C VAL A 147 -2.58 -8.14 1.19
N THR A 148 -3.62 -8.78 1.73
CA THR A 148 -4.84 -9.09 0.97
C THR A 148 -5.81 -7.91 0.92
N LYS A 149 -6.58 -7.86 -0.16
CA LYS A 149 -7.67 -6.91 -0.37
C LYS A 149 -8.99 -7.55 0.06
N GLU A 150 -9.40 -7.29 1.29
CA GLU A 150 -10.59 -7.92 1.88
C GLU A 150 -11.76 -6.94 1.97
N PRO A 151 -12.82 -7.08 1.14
CA PRO A 151 -14.00 -6.22 1.24
C PRO A 151 -14.83 -6.46 2.50
N PHE A 152 -14.62 -7.60 3.17
CA PHE A 152 -15.41 -8.05 4.32
C PHE A 152 -14.48 -8.59 5.41
N GLY A 153 -13.70 -7.70 6.02
CA GLY A 153 -12.87 -8.03 7.18
C GLY A 153 -11.52 -7.34 7.15
N ALA A 154 -10.66 -7.77 8.06
CA ALA A 154 -9.30 -7.31 8.16
C ALA A 154 -8.47 -7.80 6.96
N ALA A 155 -7.60 -6.94 6.42
CA ALA A 155 -6.57 -7.36 5.48
C ALA A 155 -5.66 -8.39 6.15
N GLN A 156 -5.33 -9.47 5.45
CA GLN A 156 -4.48 -10.55 5.96
C GLN A 156 -3.06 -10.37 5.43
N VAL A 157 -2.06 -10.61 6.27
CA VAL A 157 -0.65 -10.45 5.90
C VAL A 157 0.03 -11.81 5.90
N TYR A 158 0.70 -12.14 4.79
CA TYR A 158 1.36 -13.41 4.58
C TYR A 158 2.83 -13.23 4.23
N ARG A 159 3.69 -14.13 4.69
CA ARG A 159 5.10 -14.20 4.25
C ARG A 159 5.54 -15.64 4.01
N PRO A 160 6.59 -15.89 3.22
CA PRO A 160 7.14 -17.24 3.05
C PRO A 160 7.56 -17.88 4.38
N GLU A 161 7.24 -19.17 4.55
CA GLU A 161 7.67 -19.96 5.72
C GLU A 161 9.17 -20.23 5.74
N GLY A 162 9.83 -20.13 4.59
CA GLY A 162 11.26 -20.32 4.41
C GLY A 162 11.81 -19.53 3.23
N PRO A 163 13.08 -19.76 2.85
CA PRO A 163 13.68 -19.11 1.69
C PRO A 163 12.88 -19.35 0.42
N LEU A 164 12.76 -18.32 -0.41
CA LEU A 164 12.11 -18.43 -1.72
C LEU A 164 12.83 -19.49 -2.59
N GLN A 165 12.03 -20.24 -3.34
CA GLN A 165 12.53 -21.27 -4.27
C GLN A 165 11.98 -20.97 -5.66
N SER A 166 12.84 -21.05 -6.68
CA SER A 166 12.44 -20.84 -8.08
C SER A 166 12.29 -22.19 -8.79
N PRO A 167 11.11 -22.54 -9.35
CA PRO A 167 9.91 -21.72 -9.41
C PRO A 167 8.95 -21.87 -8.22
N GLY A 168 9.22 -22.73 -7.22
CA GLY A 168 8.33 -22.96 -6.06
C GLY A 168 7.26 -24.04 -6.32
N PRO A 169 6.13 -24.08 -5.56
CA PRO A 169 5.70 -23.06 -4.60
C PRO A 169 6.33 -23.20 -3.21
N VAL A 170 6.64 -22.06 -2.58
CA VAL A 170 6.91 -21.99 -1.13
C VAL A 170 5.60 -21.67 -0.41
N LYS A 171 5.31 -22.40 0.67
CA LYS A 171 4.14 -22.12 1.50
C LYS A 171 4.28 -20.78 2.20
N LEU A 172 3.17 -20.06 2.25
CA LEU A 172 3.03 -18.85 3.04
C LEU A 172 2.52 -19.18 4.44
N ALA A 173 2.93 -18.39 5.42
CA ALA A 173 2.30 -18.32 6.73
C ALA A 173 1.56 -16.99 6.86
N LYS A 174 0.36 -17.04 7.42
CA LYS A 174 -0.35 -15.85 7.91
C LYS A 174 0.36 -15.33 9.16
N VAL A 175 0.78 -14.06 9.15
CA VAL A 175 1.63 -13.49 10.21
C VAL A 175 1.06 -12.25 10.86
N ALA A 176 0.13 -11.55 10.21
CA ALA A 176 -0.60 -10.43 10.80
C ALA A 176 -1.98 -10.27 10.15
N SER A 177 -2.78 -9.42 10.76
CA SER A 177 -4.03 -8.93 10.22
C SER A 177 -4.15 -7.44 10.54
N VAL A 178 -4.68 -6.67 9.60
CA VAL A 178 -4.77 -5.20 9.70
C VAL A 178 -6.21 -4.78 9.47
N ASP A 179 -6.78 -4.13 10.47
CA ASP A 179 -8.14 -3.58 10.42
C ASP A 179 -8.12 -2.09 10.12
N PHE A 180 -8.93 -1.68 9.15
CA PHE A 180 -9.15 -0.28 8.83
C PHE A 180 -10.55 0.15 9.25
N LYS A 181 -10.65 1.33 9.85
CA LYS A 181 -11.94 1.97 10.10
C LYS A 181 -12.34 2.74 8.86
N SER A 182 -13.61 2.62 8.46
CA SER A 182 -14.16 3.43 7.39
C SER A 182 -13.99 4.92 7.69
N THR A 183 -13.60 5.70 6.68
CA THR A 183 -13.34 7.14 6.77
C THR A 183 -14.37 7.92 5.96
N ASP A 184 -14.35 9.26 6.05
CA ASP A 184 -15.10 10.17 5.16
C ASP A 184 -14.27 10.74 3.99
N THR A 185 -13.05 10.23 3.80
CA THR A 185 -12.16 10.67 2.73
C THR A 185 -12.79 10.36 1.35
N PRO A 186 -12.90 11.34 0.44
CA PRO A 186 -13.47 11.13 -0.89
C PRO A 186 -12.48 10.39 -1.80
N GLY A 187 -13.03 9.69 -2.80
CA GLY A 187 -12.25 8.97 -3.81
C GLY A 187 -12.67 7.50 -3.93
N GLY A 188 -11.89 6.79 -4.72
CA GLY A 188 -12.09 5.38 -5.04
C GLY A 188 -13.11 5.12 -6.16
N PRO A 189 -13.16 3.89 -6.68
CA PRO A 189 -14.02 3.53 -7.79
C PRO A 189 -15.49 3.78 -7.47
N THR A 190 -16.20 4.48 -8.36
CA THR A 190 -17.62 4.86 -8.17
C THR A 190 -18.57 3.67 -8.00
N GLN A 191 -18.15 2.48 -8.42
CA GLN A 191 -18.89 1.22 -8.36
C GLN A 191 -18.78 0.55 -6.99
N ILE A 192 -17.82 0.97 -6.15
CA ILE A 192 -17.58 0.45 -4.82
C ILE A 192 -18.16 1.45 -3.80
N PRO A 193 -19.01 1.01 -2.85
CA PRO A 193 -19.49 1.90 -1.79
C PRO A 193 -18.31 2.52 -1.04
N ARG A 194 -18.36 3.84 -0.84
CA ARG A 194 -17.26 4.62 -0.23
C ARG A 194 -16.75 4.03 1.08
N ALA A 195 -17.67 3.54 1.93
CA ALA A 195 -17.34 2.93 3.20
C ALA A 195 -16.45 1.68 3.05
N ILE A 196 -16.67 0.88 1.99
CA ILE A 196 -15.86 -0.29 1.65
C ILE A 196 -14.56 0.16 0.98
N GLY A 197 -14.62 1.08 0.02
CA GLY A 197 -13.41 1.59 -0.66
C GLY A 197 -12.36 2.15 0.31
N SER A 198 -12.81 2.83 1.38
CA SER A 198 -11.93 3.41 2.41
C SER A 198 -11.17 2.40 3.28
N ILE A 199 -11.47 1.11 3.18
CA ILE A 199 -10.83 0.05 3.99
C ILE A 199 -10.10 -1.00 3.14
N LEU A 200 -10.30 -1.01 1.82
CA LEU A 200 -9.66 -1.95 0.91
C LEU A 200 -8.21 -1.57 0.68
N VAL A 201 -7.28 -2.46 0.98
CA VAL A 201 -5.85 -2.30 0.67
C VAL A 201 -5.63 -2.40 -0.83
N THR A 202 -4.86 -1.47 -1.39
CA THR A 202 -4.58 -1.35 -2.83
C THR A 202 -3.12 -1.07 -3.16
N GLY A 203 -2.24 -1.03 -2.14
CA GLY A 203 -0.81 -0.86 -2.34
C GLY A 203 -0.04 -0.82 -1.03
N GLY A 204 1.26 -1.16 -1.09
CA GLY A 204 2.13 -1.16 0.08
C GLY A 204 3.53 -0.63 -0.24
N ALA A 205 4.17 0.01 0.74
CA ALA A 205 5.56 0.42 0.60
C ALA A 205 6.31 0.34 1.92
N VAL A 206 7.63 0.10 1.84
CA VAL A 206 8.55 0.18 2.98
C VAL A 206 9.56 1.29 2.68
N SER A 207 9.83 2.16 3.66
CA SER A 207 10.78 3.25 3.49
C SER A 207 12.18 2.72 3.19
N HIS A 208 13.00 3.55 2.55
CA HIS A 208 14.33 3.14 2.09
C HIS A 208 15.23 2.60 3.21
N ASP A 209 15.10 3.14 4.42
CA ASP A 209 15.82 2.70 5.63
C ASP A 209 15.13 1.54 6.38
N GLY A 210 13.94 1.12 5.93
CA GLY A 210 13.15 0.05 6.53
C GLY A 210 12.35 0.45 7.76
N LYS A 211 12.35 1.74 8.13
CA LYS A 211 11.81 2.19 9.42
C LYS A 211 10.36 2.65 9.40
N VAL A 212 9.75 2.73 8.23
CA VAL A 212 8.34 3.06 8.07
C VAL A 212 7.71 2.10 7.08
N VAL A 213 6.57 1.55 7.47
CA VAL A 213 5.71 0.76 6.58
C VAL A 213 4.52 1.62 6.21
N ALA A 214 4.14 1.64 4.95
CA ALA A 214 2.93 2.29 4.47
C ALA A 214 2.00 1.25 3.87
N LEU A 215 0.73 1.31 4.25
CA LEU A 215 -0.35 0.66 3.54
C LEU A 215 -1.27 1.72 2.97
N ARG A 216 -1.72 1.48 1.74
CA ARG A 216 -2.66 2.33 1.05
C ARG A 216 -4.01 1.63 0.94
N THR A 217 -5.05 2.42 1.13
CA THR A 217 -6.41 2.11 0.67
C THR A 217 -6.78 2.99 -0.53
N TYR A 218 -7.95 2.79 -1.13
CA TYR A 218 -8.39 3.67 -2.22
C TYR A 218 -8.34 5.16 -1.89
N THR A 219 -8.58 5.53 -0.62
CA THR A 219 -8.75 6.93 -0.20
C THR A 219 -7.72 7.44 0.81
N ASP A 220 -7.05 6.56 1.55
CA ASP A 220 -6.18 6.94 2.66
C ASP A 220 -4.85 6.16 2.63
N ALA A 221 -3.76 6.78 3.07
CA ALA A 221 -2.51 6.10 3.40
C ALA A 221 -2.34 5.98 4.92
N TYR A 222 -1.78 4.87 5.36
CA TYR A 222 -1.55 4.54 6.78
C TYR A 222 -0.07 4.25 6.98
N LEU A 223 0.59 5.09 7.77
CA LEU A 223 2.02 5.00 8.06
C LEU A 223 2.24 4.37 9.42
N TYR A 224 3.06 3.33 9.47
CA TYR A 224 3.38 2.57 10.67
C TYR A 224 4.86 2.72 11.00
N SER A 225 5.16 2.99 12.27
CA SER A 225 6.54 3.05 12.77
C SER A 225 7.14 1.64 12.86
N ALA A 226 8.32 1.44 12.25
CA ALA A 226 9.06 0.17 12.22
C ALA A 226 10.53 0.38 12.66
N PRO A 227 10.82 0.90 13.86
CA PRO A 227 12.18 1.29 14.26
C PRO A 227 13.20 0.13 14.23
N ASP A 228 12.72 -1.10 14.40
CA ASP A 228 13.42 -2.38 14.34
C ASP A 228 13.47 -3.01 12.93
N GLY A 229 12.77 -2.42 11.96
CA GLY A 229 12.57 -2.96 10.62
C GLY A 229 11.64 -4.18 10.57
N ASP A 230 10.92 -4.47 11.66
CA ASP A 230 9.97 -5.58 11.72
C ASP A 230 8.60 -5.11 11.21
N ILE A 231 8.24 -5.57 10.00
CA ILE A 231 6.98 -5.23 9.35
C ILE A 231 5.77 -5.76 10.14
N VAL A 232 5.85 -6.98 10.68
CA VAL A 232 4.75 -7.61 11.42
C VAL A 232 4.50 -6.83 12.71
N ALA A 233 5.56 -6.48 13.43
CA ALA A 233 5.45 -5.63 14.61
C ALA A 233 4.93 -4.24 14.25
N ALA A 234 5.37 -3.63 13.14
CA ALA A 234 4.91 -2.33 12.69
C ALA A 234 3.41 -2.28 12.44
N LEU A 235 2.87 -3.28 11.73
CA LEU A 235 1.45 -3.38 11.40
C LEU A 235 0.54 -3.61 12.62
N SER A 236 1.11 -3.96 13.78
CA SER A 236 0.38 -4.04 15.05
C SER A 236 0.36 -2.73 15.84
N ARG A 237 1.12 -1.71 15.41
CA ARG A 237 1.19 -0.39 16.05
C ARG A 237 0.12 0.54 15.47
N GLU A 238 -0.26 1.56 16.24
CA GLU A 238 -1.20 2.58 15.74
C GLU A 238 -0.58 3.37 14.58
N PRO A 239 -1.23 3.44 13.41
CA PRO A 239 -0.71 4.20 12.28
C PRO A 239 -1.00 5.70 12.40
N VAL A 240 -0.20 6.50 11.70
CA VAL A 240 -0.61 7.84 11.28
C VAL A 240 -1.39 7.70 9.98
N ARG A 241 -2.67 8.12 10.00
CA ARG A 241 -3.51 8.19 8.80
C ARG A 241 -3.28 9.50 8.06
N VAL A 242 -3.10 9.42 6.75
CA VAL A 242 -2.96 10.53 5.81
C VAL A 242 -4.10 10.42 4.78
N PRO A 243 -5.11 11.30 4.82
CA PRO A 243 -6.11 11.38 3.78
C PRO A 243 -5.47 11.72 2.44
N LEU A 244 -5.77 10.95 1.39
CA LEU A 244 -5.28 11.21 0.05
C LEU A 244 -6.29 12.05 -0.74
N PRO A 245 -5.87 12.71 -1.84
CA PRO A 245 -6.79 13.46 -2.68
C PRO A 245 -7.88 12.57 -3.28
N ASN A 246 -8.96 13.20 -3.76
CA ASN A 246 -10.11 12.54 -4.37
C ASN A 246 -9.75 11.88 -5.72
N GLU A 247 -9.01 10.79 -5.64
CA GLU A 247 -8.51 9.99 -6.76
C GLU A 247 -9.58 8.99 -7.20
N PRO A 248 -9.85 8.85 -8.51
CA PRO A 248 -10.91 7.97 -9.00
C PRO A 248 -10.63 6.48 -8.72
N GLN A 249 -9.36 6.07 -8.68
CA GLN A 249 -8.96 4.70 -8.39
C GLN A 249 -7.54 4.67 -7.84
N GLY A 250 -7.43 4.94 -6.53
CA GLY A 250 -6.17 5.06 -5.82
C GLY A 250 -5.51 3.72 -5.45
N GLU A 251 -4.31 3.45 -5.95
CA GLU A 251 -3.65 2.14 -5.76
C GLU A 251 -2.16 2.30 -5.43
N THR A 252 -1.44 3.00 -6.29
CA THR A 252 0.00 3.19 -6.15
C THR A 252 0.43 3.94 -4.89
N ILE A 253 1.47 3.43 -4.22
CA ILE A 253 2.20 4.07 -3.12
C ILE A 253 3.70 3.73 -3.18
N ALA A 254 4.59 4.68 -2.89
CA ALA A 254 6.03 4.43 -2.82
C ALA A 254 6.75 5.42 -1.89
N PHE A 255 7.92 5.07 -1.38
CA PHE A 255 8.81 6.02 -0.70
C PHE A 255 9.97 6.46 -1.60
N GLU A 256 10.32 7.73 -1.51
CA GLU A 256 11.63 8.22 -1.93
C GLU A 256 12.67 8.06 -0.80
N PRO A 257 13.98 8.03 -1.13
CA PRO A 257 15.04 7.91 -0.13
C PRO A 257 15.06 9.02 0.93
N ASP A 258 14.52 10.21 0.63
CA ASP A 258 14.44 11.33 1.57
C ASP A 258 13.24 11.25 2.53
N GLY A 259 12.43 10.18 2.44
CA GLY A 259 11.25 9.99 3.27
C GLY A 259 9.97 10.62 2.73
N THR A 260 10.00 11.19 1.52
CA THR A 260 8.79 11.61 0.81
C THR A 260 7.95 10.39 0.41
N LEU A 261 6.65 10.43 0.67
CA LEU A 261 5.70 9.45 0.17
C LEU A 261 5.16 9.90 -1.19
N LEU A 262 5.13 8.99 -2.15
CA LEU A 262 4.52 9.16 -3.46
C LEU A 262 3.23 8.36 -3.53
N THR A 263 2.20 8.93 -4.16
CA THR A 263 0.92 8.26 -4.41
C THR A 263 0.44 8.52 -5.83
N GLY A 264 -0.37 7.61 -6.37
CA GLY A 264 -0.95 7.73 -7.71
C GLY A 264 -2.28 7.01 -7.85
N SER A 265 -2.99 7.33 -8.93
CA SER A 265 -4.27 6.73 -9.29
C SER A 265 -4.17 6.10 -10.67
N GLU A 266 -4.97 5.07 -10.92
CA GLU A 266 -5.21 4.61 -12.28
C GLU A 266 -5.89 5.68 -13.12
N GLY A 267 -5.69 5.58 -14.43
CA GLY A 267 -6.21 6.49 -15.43
C GLY A 267 -5.12 7.32 -16.09
N VAL A 268 -5.16 7.39 -17.42
CA VAL A 268 -4.26 8.27 -18.19
C VAL A 268 -4.49 9.72 -17.80
N GLY A 269 -3.40 10.44 -17.54
CA GLY A 269 -3.45 11.85 -17.14
C GLY A 269 -3.73 12.04 -15.66
N GLN A 270 -3.77 10.97 -14.86
CA GLN A 270 -3.72 11.11 -13.41
C GLN A 270 -2.32 11.57 -12.94
N PRO A 271 -2.27 12.39 -11.89
CA PRO A 271 -1.01 12.86 -11.34
C PRO A 271 -0.36 11.86 -10.37
N ILE A 272 0.96 11.88 -10.34
CA ILE A 272 1.73 11.41 -9.19
C ILE A 272 1.80 12.56 -8.19
N ARG A 273 1.52 12.26 -6.92
CA ARG A 273 1.54 13.22 -5.82
C ARG A 273 2.66 12.90 -4.84
N ALA A 274 3.11 13.92 -4.13
CA ALA A 274 4.18 13.82 -3.16
C ALA A 274 3.74 14.42 -1.82
N ILE A 275 4.07 13.71 -0.74
CA ILE A 275 3.84 14.11 0.65
C ILE A 275 5.22 14.16 1.30
N ALA A 276 5.80 15.36 1.32
CA ALA A 276 7.16 15.57 1.83
C ALA A 276 7.21 15.35 3.35
N GLY A 277 8.30 14.73 3.82
CA GLY A 277 8.51 14.46 5.25
C GLY A 277 7.57 13.38 5.83
N ALA A 278 6.98 12.53 5.00
CA ALA A 278 6.01 11.53 5.42
C ALA A 278 6.54 10.56 6.48
N THR A 279 7.79 10.10 6.34
CA THR A 279 8.41 9.24 7.36
C THR A 279 8.60 9.94 8.71
N GLY A 280 8.72 11.27 8.72
CA GLY A 280 8.83 12.07 9.94
C GLY A 280 7.52 12.17 10.74
N MET A 281 6.38 11.82 10.14
CA MET A 281 5.08 11.82 10.84
C MET A 281 4.99 10.72 11.91
N VAL A 282 5.61 9.57 11.63
CA VAL A 282 5.63 8.40 12.51
C VAL A 282 6.92 8.42 13.32
N SER A 283 6.90 9.15 14.44
CA SER A 283 8.06 9.21 15.34
C SER A 283 8.49 7.79 15.78
N ALA A 284 9.80 7.58 15.88
CA ALA A 284 10.40 6.28 16.20
C ALA A 284 10.19 5.83 17.68
N ASP A 285 9.61 6.67 18.54
CA ASP A 285 9.47 6.38 19.97
C ASP A 285 8.01 6.46 20.45
N PRO A 286 7.44 5.35 20.96
CA PRO A 286 6.42 5.46 21.98
C PRO A 286 7.10 5.96 23.25
N LYS A 287 6.80 7.20 23.68
CA LYS A 287 7.11 7.61 25.07
C LYS A 287 6.47 6.59 26.03
N PRO A 288 7.23 5.94 26.92
CA PRO A 288 6.64 5.12 27.97
C PRO A 288 5.83 6.03 28.91
N GLY A 289 4.51 5.82 28.96
CA GLY A 289 3.65 6.39 30.00
C GLY A 289 2.82 7.60 29.59
N ALA A 290 1.75 7.37 28.84
CA ALA A 290 0.53 8.16 28.99
C ALA A 290 -0.59 7.21 29.42
N LYS A 291 -0.90 7.19 30.73
CA LYS A 291 -2.15 6.59 31.21
C LYS A 291 -3.31 7.39 30.59
N PRO A 292 -4.38 6.75 30.12
CA PRO A 292 -5.60 7.46 29.76
C PRO A 292 -6.11 8.20 31.00
N GLY A 293 -6.21 9.53 30.90
CA GLY A 293 -6.87 10.34 31.90
C GLY A 293 -8.36 10.04 31.89
N ASN A 294 -8.86 9.49 32.99
CA ASN A 294 -10.28 9.41 33.28
C ASN A 294 -10.85 10.84 33.34
N SER A 295 -11.60 11.23 32.32
CA SER A 295 -12.60 12.29 32.45
C SER A 295 -13.97 11.62 32.57
N ALA A 296 -14.37 11.39 33.81
CA ALA A 296 -15.74 11.07 34.16
C ALA A 296 -16.59 12.34 34.00
N GLY A 297 -17.59 12.28 33.12
CA GLY A 297 -18.69 13.23 33.00
C GLY A 297 -19.98 12.43 32.86
N ALA A 298 -20.93 12.70 33.75
CA ALA A 298 -22.01 11.79 34.13
C ALA A 298 -23.21 11.71 33.16
N ALA A 299 -23.76 10.49 33.12
CA ALA A 299 -25.17 10.08 33.10
C ALA A 299 -26.15 10.62 32.03
N GLY A 300 -26.69 9.67 31.27
CA GLY A 300 -28.00 9.72 30.63
C GLY A 300 -28.46 8.29 30.29
N ASP A 301 -29.28 7.71 31.16
CA ASP A 301 -29.92 6.39 31.00
C ASP A 301 -30.79 6.34 29.74
N THR A 302 -30.76 5.24 28.99
CA THR A 302 -31.97 4.46 28.65
C THR A 302 -31.61 3.03 28.22
N ASN A 303 -32.38 2.08 28.75
CA ASN A 303 -32.36 0.65 28.43
C ASN A 303 -32.88 0.35 27.01
N ALA A 304 -32.24 -0.57 26.30
CA ALA A 304 -32.90 -1.49 25.37
C ALA A 304 -32.06 -2.76 25.15
N ALA A 305 -32.74 -3.91 25.17
CA ALA A 305 -32.22 -5.28 25.14
C ALA A 305 -31.77 -5.72 23.71
N PRO A 306 -31.13 -6.90 23.55
CA PRO A 306 -30.30 -7.21 22.38
C PRO A 306 -31.12 -7.78 21.22
N ALA A 307 -30.79 -7.35 20.00
CA ALA A 307 -31.21 -8.02 18.77
C ALA A 307 -29.98 -8.71 18.14
N THR A 308 -30.00 -10.04 18.16
CA THR A 308 -29.20 -10.90 17.29
C THR A 308 -29.80 -10.85 15.89
N GLU A 309 -29.05 -10.36 14.91
CA GLU A 309 -29.36 -10.62 13.50
C GLU A 309 -28.09 -10.96 12.73
N ASP A 310 -27.97 -12.24 12.40
CA ASP A 310 -27.20 -12.75 11.27
C ASP A 310 -27.59 -11.96 10.01
N SER A 311 -26.63 -11.25 9.42
CA SER A 311 -26.79 -10.64 8.10
C SER A 311 -25.63 -11.05 7.21
N GLY A 312 -25.69 -12.31 6.75
CA GLY A 312 -24.95 -12.74 5.58
C GLY A 312 -25.40 -11.94 4.35
N PHE A 313 -24.51 -11.10 3.82
CA PHE A 313 -24.78 -10.34 2.60
C PHE A 313 -24.56 -11.18 1.34
N PRO A 314 -25.30 -10.94 0.25
CA PRO A 314 -25.38 -11.86 -0.88
C PRO A 314 -24.08 -11.91 -1.72
N THR A 315 -23.64 -13.12 -2.04
CA THR A 315 -22.42 -13.44 -2.82
C THR A 315 -22.35 -12.87 -4.24
N TRP A 316 -23.44 -12.29 -4.78
CA TRP A 316 -23.44 -11.72 -6.13
C TRP A 316 -22.71 -10.37 -6.24
N LEU A 317 -22.50 -9.65 -5.14
CA LEU A 317 -21.72 -8.40 -5.13
C LEU A 317 -20.22 -8.64 -5.41
N ALA A 318 -19.66 -9.78 -5.00
CA ALA A 318 -18.29 -10.17 -5.35
C ALA A 318 -18.11 -10.42 -6.86
N VAL A 319 -19.18 -10.83 -7.56
CA VAL A 319 -19.16 -11.10 -9.00
C VAL A 319 -19.20 -9.82 -9.83
N VAL A 320 -19.79 -8.74 -9.31
CA VAL A 320 -19.90 -7.46 -10.01
C VAL A 320 -18.55 -6.72 -10.07
N ILE A 321 -17.73 -6.82 -9.02
CA ILE A 321 -16.41 -6.20 -8.96
C ILE A 321 -15.46 -6.88 -9.97
N GLY A 322 -15.46 -8.22 -10.06
CA GLY A 322 -14.65 -8.95 -11.03
C GLY A 322 -15.06 -8.77 -12.50
N MET A 323 -16.32 -8.40 -12.79
CA MET A 323 -16.79 -8.14 -14.17
C MET A 323 -16.43 -6.74 -14.67
N ALA A 324 -16.25 -5.76 -13.78
CA ALA A 324 -15.89 -4.40 -14.17
C ALA A 324 -14.43 -4.30 -14.68
N VAL A 325 -13.52 -5.05 -14.04
CA VAL A 325 -12.09 -5.11 -14.43
C VAL A 325 -11.93 -5.78 -15.81
N VAL A 326 -12.62 -6.90 -16.05
CA VAL A 326 -12.58 -7.60 -17.35
C VAL A 326 -13.18 -6.78 -18.50
N LEU A 327 -14.26 -6.03 -18.25
CA LEU A 327 -14.91 -5.22 -19.30
C LEU A 327 -14.16 -3.91 -19.59
N GLY A 328 -13.47 -3.32 -18.60
CA GLY A 328 -12.57 -2.18 -18.78
C GLY A 328 -11.40 -2.52 -19.72
N GLY A 329 -10.73 -3.65 -19.48
CA GLY A 329 -9.63 -4.14 -20.32
C GLY A 329 -10.06 -4.50 -21.75
N LEU A 330 -11.24 -5.11 -21.93
CA LEU A 330 -11.75 -5.48 -23.26
C LEU A 330 -12.18 -4.27 -24.11
N ALA A 331 -12.73 -3.22 -23.50
CA ALA A 331 -13.12 -2.00 -24.21
C ALA A 331 -11.90 -1.21 -24.73
N TYR A 332 -10.76 -1.30 -24.04
CA TYR A 332 -9.49 -0.69 -24.46
C TYR A 332 -8.83 -1.45 -25.62
N LEU A 333 -8.93 -2.79 -25.64
CA LEU A 333 -8.40 -3.64 -26.72
C LEU A 333 -9.22 -3.53 -28.02
N GLY A 334 -10.54 -3.34 -27.94
CA GLY A 334 -11.41 -3.22 -29.12
C GLY A 334 -11.17 -1.97 -29.98
N ARG A 335 -10.58 -0.91 -29.42
CA ARG A 335 -10.35 0.36 -30.13
C ARG A 335 -9.07 0.41 -30.98
N LYS A 336 -8.15 -0.55 -30.82
CA LYS A 336 -6.90 -0.65 -31.62
C LYS A 336 -7.04 -1.48 -32.90
N GLY A 337 -8.23 -2.02 -33.17
CA GLY A 337 -8.48 -2.95 -34.26
C GLY A 337 -9.07 -2.38 -35.55
N THR A 338 -9.08 -1.06 -35.80
CA THR A 338 -9.50 -0.53 -37.12
C THR A 338 -8.85 0.82 -37.43
N SER A 339 -7.74 0.81 -38.15
CA SER A 339 -7.38 1.83 -39.15
C SER A 339 -6.29 1.23 -40.02
N ARG A 340 -6.66 0.94 -41.27
CA ARG A 340 -5.73 0.75 -42.38
C ARG A 340 -5.22 2.11 -42.83
#